data_AF-A0A8X6PE15-F1
#
_entry.id   AF-A0A8X6PE15-F1
#
_cell.length_a   1.000
_cell.length_b   1.000
_cell.length_c   1.000
_cell.angle_alpha   90.00
_cell.angle_beta   90.00
_cell.angle_gamma   90.00
#
_symmetry.space_group_name_H-M   'P 1'
#
loop_
_entity.id
_entity.type
_entity.pdbx_description
1 polymer ?
#
loop_
_entity_poly.entity_id
_entity_poly.type
_entity_poly.pdbx_seq_one_letter_code
_entity_poly.pdbx_strand_id
1 'polypeptide(L)'
;RGRKTAFLVNLCVALGSGVLSIFSPTFAIFAILRTLTGSTMPSNFQMPYIITVEQVGSKQRAWLVCISWTLWTLGACSLALVAYVSRHWSTLGLVTTLPIAIFFAYKSFLNPSPRYLMAQGRCEEAAEVIQTISKKNGRKAPKGLLTRLQ
;
A
#
# COMPACT_ATOMS: atom_id res chain seq x y z
N ARG A 1 11.26 12.10 -0.48
CA ARG A 1 10.07 12.21 0.40
C ARG A 1 8.72 12.04 -0.31
N GLY A 2 8.61 12.19 -1.65
CA GLY A 2 7.31 12.30 -2.35
C GLY A 2 6.43 11.03 -2.43
N ARG A 3 6.97 9.82 -2.60
CA ARG A 3 6.14 8.61 -2.84
C ARG A 3 5.26 8.23 -1.65
N LYS A 4 5.77 8.35 -0.42
CA LYS A 4 5.00 8.09 0.81
C LYS A 4 3.89 9.12 1.01
N THR A 5 4.18 10.40 0.76
CA THR A 5 3.19 11.47 0.88
C THR A 5 2.11 11.33 -0.19
N ALA A 6 2.46 11.03 -1.44
CA ALA A 6 1.50 10.79 -2.51
C ALA A 6 0.58 9.59 -2.21
N PHE A 7 1.14 8.50 -1.67
CA PHE A 7 0.33 7.36 -1.23
C PHE A 7 -0.64 7.75 -0.10
N LEU A 8 -0.20 8.53 0.89
CA LEU A 8 -1.07 9.00 1.98
C LEU A 8 -2.17 9.93 1.48
N VAL A 9 -1.86 10.85 0.57
CA VAL A 9 -2.86 11.72 -0.05
C VAL A 9 -3.90 10.89 -0.79
N ASN A 10 -3.48 9.89 -1.59
CA ASN A 10 -4.41 8.98 -2.23
C ASN A 10 -5.26 8.19 -1.24
N LEU A 11 -4.68 7.77 -0.12
CA LEU A 11 -5.41 7.06 0.94
C LEU A 11 -6.45 7.96 1.61
N CYS A 12 -6.11 9.22 1.89
CA CYS A 12 -7.04 10.23 2.38
C CYS A 12 -8.19 10.48 1.39
N VAL A 13 -7.87 10.62 0.10
CA VAL A 13 -8.87 10.84 -0.96
C VAL A 13 -9.78 9.63 -1.08
N ALA A 14 -9.24 8.40 -1.04
CA ALA A 14 -10.01 7.16 -1.09
C ALA A 14 -10.97 7.03 0.09
N LEU A 15 -10.50 7.25 1.32
CA LEU A 15 -11.32 7.21 2.52
C LEU A 15 -12.38 8.32 2.54
N GLY A 16 -11.97 9.56 2.27
CA GLY A 16 -12.87 10.70 2.29
C GLY A 16 -13.98 10.55 1.26
N SER A 17 -13.62 10.30 0.00
CA SER A 17 -14.61 10.10 -1.07
C SER A 17 -15.50 8.87 -0.83
N GLY A 18 -14.93 7.79 -0.29
CA GLY A 18 -15.68 6.58 0.06
C GLY A 18 -16.74 6.83 1.13
N VAL A 19 -16.36 7.45 2.24
CA VAL A 19 -17.30 7.78 3.34
C VAL A 19 -18.32 8.83 2.89
N LEU A 20 -17.89 9.90 2.21
CA LEU A 20 -18.82 10.95 1.73
C LEU A 20 -19.82 10.39 0.72
N SER A 21 -19.45 9.39 -0.10
CA SER A 21 -20.38 8.80 -1.05
C SER A 21 -21.58 8.14 -0.37
N ILE A 22 -21.40 7.57 0.83
CA ILE A 22 -22.46 6.89 1.59
C ILE A 22 -23.52 7.88 2.11
N PHE A 23 -23.10 9.10 2.44
CA PHE A 23 -23.98 10.17 2.93
C PHE A 23 -24.47 11.12 1.82
N SER A 24 -24.21 10.78 0.55
CA SER A 24 -24.55 11.68 -0.55
C SER A 24 -26.07 11.83 -0.72
N PRO A 25 -26.60 13.06 -0.81
CA PRO A 25 -28.05 13.31 -0.92
C PRO A 25 -28.58 13.13 -2.34
N THR A 26 -27.71 13.02 -3.34
CA THR A 26 -28.07 12.98 -4.76
C THR A 26 -27.19 11.98 -5.51
N PHE A 27 -27.79 11.26 -6.46
CA PHE A 27 -27.09 10.28 -7.30
C PHE A 27 -25.89 10.86 -8.07
N ALA A 28 -25.96 12.11 -8.53
CA ALA A 28 -24.84 12.75 -9.22
C ALA A 28 -23.61 12.90 -8.30
N ILE A 29 -23.82 13.33 -7.06
CA ILE A 29 -22.76 13.48 -6.05
C ILE A 29 -22.20 12.10 -5.69
N PHE A 30 -23.08 11.10 -5.53
CA PHE A 30 -22.69 9.71 -5.33
C PHE A 30 -21.75 9.23 -6.45
N ALA A 31 -22.14 9.41 -7.71
CA ALA A 31 -21.39 8.93 -8.88
C ALA A 31 -20.01 9.61 -8.99
N ILE A 32 -19.94 10.93 -8.77
CA ILE A 32 -18.67 11.68 -8.80
C ILE A 32 -17.73 11.18 -7.70
N LEU A 33 -18.21 11.10 -6.46
CA LEU A 33 -17.40 10.63 -5.33
C LEU A 33 -16.95 9.19 -5.55
N ARG A 34 -17.83 8.32 -6.05
CA ARG A 34 -17.52 6.92 -6.30
C ARG A 34 -16.49 6.73 -7.43
N THR A 35 -16.55 7.59 -8.45
CA THR A 35 -15.55 7.63 -9.53
C THR A 35 -14.19 8.10 -8.99
N LEU A 36 -14.19 9.10 -8.11
CA LEU A 36 -12.99 9.57 -7.43
C LEU A 36 -12.38 8.48 -6.52
N THR A 37 -13.20 7.73 -5.79
CA THR A 37 -12.71 6.57 -5.03
C THR A 37 -12.11 5.53 -5.97
N GLY A 38 -12.78 5.24 -7.10
CA GLY A 38 -12.31 4.28 -8.10
C GLY A 38 -10.97 4.64 -8.73
N SER A 39 -10.72 5.92 -9.01
CA SER A 39 -9.44 6.36 -9.60
C SER A 39 -8.24 6.17 -8.67
N THR A 40 -8.46 6.12 -7.36
CA THR A 40 -7.38 5.86 -6.38
C THR A 40 -6.99 4.38 -6.26
N MET A 41 -7.86 3.44 -6.64
CA MET A 41 -7.59 1.99 -6.55
C MET A 41 -6.27 1.54 -7.19
N PRO A 42 -5.98 1.86 -8.47
CA PRO A 42 -4.74 1.39 -9.10
C PRO A 42 -3.50 1.91 -8.38
N SER A 43 -3.53 3.17 -7.94
CA SER A 43 -2.43 3.76 -7.18
C SER A 43 -2.21 3.07 -5.83
N ASN A 44 -3.31 2.73 -5.14
CA ASN A 44 -3.27 2.05 -3.85
C ASN A 44 -2.78 0.60 -3.95
N PHE A 45 -3.07 -0.09 -5.06
CA PHE A 45 -2.57 -1.45 -5.31
C PHE A 45 -1.10 -1.46 -5.75
N GLN A 46 -0.71 -0.54 -6.64
CA GLN A 46 0.60 -0.57 -7.30
C GLN A 46 1.74 -0.08 -6.41
N MET A 47 1.50 0.94 -5.56
CA MET A 47 2.51 1.48 -4.63
C MET A 47 3.10 0.43 -3.66
N PRO A 48 2.29 -0.28 -2.84
CA PRO A 48 2.81 -1.28 -1.91
C PRO A 48 3.43 -2.47 -2.65
N TYR A 49 2.84 -2.90 -3.78
CA TYR A 49 3.39 -3.97 -4.60
C TYR A 49 4.82 -3.64 -5.07
N ILE A 50 5.06 -2.43 -5.59
CA ILE A 50 6.39 -2.00 -6.00
C ILE A 50 7.37 -2.01 -4.82
N ILE A 51 6.96 -1.49 -3.65
CA ILE A 51 7.85 -1.44 -2.48
C ILE A 51 8.24 -2.85 -2.02
N THR A 52 7.30 -3.79 -2.00
CA THR A 52 7.56 -5.20 -1.65
C THR A 52 8.49 -5.86 -2.67
N VAL A 53 8.26 -5.65 -3.98
CA VAL A 53 9.12 -6.19 -5.04
C VAL A 53 10.53 -5.56 -5.04
N GLU A 54 10.66 -4.32 -4.61
CA GLU A 54 11.94 -3.64 -4.43
C GLU A 54 12.74 -4.20 -3.24
N GLN A 55 12.07 -4.74 -2.22
CA GLN A 55 12.71 -5.31 -1.03
C GLN A 55 13.16 -6.77 -1.22
N VAL A 56 12.57 -7.51 -2.18
CA VAL A 56 12.92 -8.91 -2.43
C VAL A 56 13.87 -9.12 -3.61
N GLY A 57 14.68 -10.17 -3.50
CA GLY A 57 15.54 -10.64 -4.58
C GLY A 57 14.74 -11.28 -5.73
N SER A 58 15.35 -11.33 -6.92
CA SER A 58 14.70 -11.81 -8.16
C SER A 58 13.99 -13.17 -8.02
N LYS A 59 14.58 -14.11 -7.26
CA LYS A 59 14.04 -15.46 -7.05
C LYS A 59 12.72 -15.51 -6.27
N GLN A 60 12.43 -14.53 -5.40
CA GLN A 60 11.22 -14.51 -4.57
C GLN A 60 10.08 -13.68 -5.18
N ARG A 61 10.33 -12.98 -6.29
CA ARG A 61 9.33 -12.10 -6.93
C ARG A 61 8.12 -12.87 -7.43
N ALA A 62 8.32 -14.00 -8.10
CA ALA A 62 7.22 -14.84 -8.59
C ALA A 62 6.31 -15.29 -7.45
N TRP A 63 6.89 -15.71 -6.33
CA TRP A 63 6.16 -16.09 -5.12
C TRP A 63 5.31 -14.95 -4.55
N LEU A 64 5.86 -13.73 -4.48
CA LEU A 64 5.13 -12.56 -4.03
C LEU A 64 4.00 -12.14 -4.96
N VAL A 65 4.21 -12.26 -6.28
CA VAL A 65 3.16 -12.05 -7.27
C VAL A 65 2.01 -13.01 -7.01
N CYS A 66 2.30 -14.32 -6.90
CA CYS A 66 1.28 -15.32 -6.60
C CYS A 66 0.51 -14.99 -5.32
N ILE A 67 1.19 -14.70 -4.21
CA ILE A 67 0.54 -14.32 -2.95
C ILE A 67 -0.36 -13.09 -3.12
N SER A 68 0.11 -12.06 -3.84
CA SER A 68 -0.65 -10.83 -4.06
C SER A 68 -1.95 -11.09 -4.84
N TRP A 69 -1.89 -11.91 -5.89
CA TRP A 69 -3.07 -12.31 -6.66
C TRP A 69 -4.01 -13.20 -5.86
N THR A 70 -3.50 -14.15 -5.09
CA THR A 70 -4.32 -14.99 -4.21
C THR A 70 -5.06 -14.15 -3.17
N LEU A 71 -4.37 -13.20 -2.53
CA LEU A 71 -4.99 -12.27 -1.58
C LEU A 71 -6.05 -11.39 -2.24
N TRP A 72 -5.82 -10.94 -3.48
CA TRP A 72 -6.81 -10.20 -4.25
C TRP A 72 -8.09 -11.01 -4.48
N THR A 73 -7.94 -12.25 -4.96
CA THR A 73 -9.09 -13.15 -5.20
C THR A 73 -9.82 -13.47 -3.90
N LEU A 74 -9.10 -13.77 -2.81
CA LEU A 74 -9.70 -13.99 -1.50
C LEU A 74 -10.48 -12.77 -1.01
N GLY A 75 -9.93 -11.57 -1.19
CA GLY A 75 -10.61 -10.31 -0.90
C GLY A 75 -11.91 -10.16 -1.70
N ALA A 76 -11.87 -10.42 -3.01
CA ALA A 76 -13.05 -10.37 -3.87
C ALA A 76 -14.13 -11.40 -3.47
N CYS A 77 -13.74 -12.64 -3.14
CA CYS A 77 -14.67 -13.65 -2.64
C CYS A 77 -15.28 -13.26 -1.29
N SER A 78 -14.46 -12.72 -0.37
CA SER A 78 -14.95 -12.23 0.94
C SER A 78 -15.93 -11.07 0.78
N LEU A 79 -15.74 -10.21 -0.22
CA LEU A 79 -16.64 -9.11 -0.51
C LEU A 79 -18.05 -9.59 -0.86
N ALA A 80 -18.16 -10.68 -1.64
CA ALA A 80 -19.45 -11.28 -1.97
C ALA A 80 -20.18 -11.80 -0.71
N LEU A 81 -19.45 -12.41 0.22
CA LEU A 81 -20.00 -12.85 1.52
C LEU A 81 -20.47 -11.66 2.36
N VAL A 82 -19.65 -10.60 2.46
CA VAL A 82 -20.01 -9.39 3.21
C VAL A 82 -21.23 -8.69 2.60
N ALA A 83 -21.34 -8.68 1.27
CA ALA A 83 -22.49 -8.15 0.56
C ALA A 83 -23.77 -8.95 0.86
N TYR A 84 -23.68 -10.27 0.90
CA TYR A 84 -24.79 -11.15 1.26
C TYR A 84 -25.29 -10.90 2.70
N VAL A 85 -24.35 -10.73 3.65
CA VAL A 85 -24.69 -10.53 5.07
C VAL A 85 -25.18 -9.11 5.36
N SER A 86 -24.56 -8.08 4.78
CA SER A 86 -24.82 -6.70 5.20
C SER A 86 -26.22 -6.20 4.83
N ARG A 87 -26.86 -6.74 3.77
CA ARG A 87 -28.19 -6.39 3.21
C ARG A 87 -28.48 -4.90 2.93
N HIS A 88 -27.73 -3.97 3.52
CA HIS A 88 -27.81 -2.53 3.40
C HIS A 88 -26.54 -2.02 2.71
N TRP A 89 -26.72 -1.27 1.63
CA TRP A 89 -25.64 -0.77 0.78
C TRP A 89 -24.69 0.19 1.52
N SER A 90 -25.21 0.98 2.47
CA SER A 90 -24.40 1.89 3.28
C SER A 90 -23.43 1.14 4.21
N THR A 91 -23.91 0.07 4.84
CA THR A 91 -23.07 -0.80 5.70
C THR A 91 -21.98 -1.49 4.88
N LEU A 92 -22.31 -1.96 3.68
CA LEU A 92 -21.33 -2.54 2.75
C LEU A 92 -20.26 -1.51 2.35
N GLY A 93 -20.65 -0.26 2.08
CA GLY A 93 -19.73 0.84 1.83
C GLY A 93 -18.78 1.10 3.00
N LEU A 94 -19.30 1.12 4.24
CA LEU A 94 -18.47 1.32 5.43
C LEU A 94 -17.50 0.17 5.67
N VAL A 95 -17.98 -1.08 5.58
CA VAL A 95 -17.14 -2.28 5.81
C VAL A 95 -16.04 -2.39 4.76
N THR A 96 -16.28 -1.97 3.52
CA THR A 96 -15.24 -1.96 2.47
C THR A 96 -14.25 -0.80 2.62
N THR A 97 -14.68 0.33 3.19
CA THR A 97 -13.83 1.51 3.37
C THR A 97 -12.96 1.42 4.63
N LEU A 98 -13.45 0.76 5.70
CA LEU A 98 -12.76 0.60 6.98
C LEU A 98 -11.35 -0.03 6.87
N PRO A 99 -11.14 -1.13 6.12
CA PRO A 99 -9.81 -1.73 5.94
C PRO A 99 -8.78 -0.76 5.34
N ILE A 100 -9.23 0.23 4.55
CA ILE A 100 -8.35 1.25 3.98
C ILE A 100 -7.68 2.09 5.09
N ALA A 101 -8.37 2.30 6.22
CA ALA A 101 -7.81 3.01 7.37
C ALA A 101 -6.67 2.22 8.04
N ILE A 102 -6.67 0.89 7.98
CA ILE A 102 -5.60 0.04 8.53
C ILE A 102 -4.27 0.31 7.79
N PHE A 103 -4.33 0.69 6.50
CA PHE A 103 -3.12 1.05 5.74
C PHE A 103 -2.43 2.33 6.25
N PHE A 104 -3.13 3.19 7.01
CA PHE A 104 -2.45 4.31 7.70
C PHE A 104 -1.48 3.82 8.77
N ALA A 105 -1.81 2.74 9.49
CA ALA A 105 -0.89 2.15 10.47
C ALA A 105 0.32 1.50 9.79
N TYR A 106 0.15 0.98 8.57
CA TYR A 106 1.21 0.39 7.76
C TYR A 106 2.34 1.39 7.41
N LYS A 107 2.05 2.70 7.43
CA LYS A 107 3.03 3.79 7.23
C LYS A 107 4.21 3.69 8.20
N SER A 108 3.96 3.36 9.47
CA SER A 108 4.98 3.32 10.52
C SER A 108 5.93 2.13 10.36
N PHE A 109 5.45 1.04 9.75
CA PHE A 109 6.25 -0.17 9.56
C PHE A 109 7.03 -0.19 8.24
N LEU A 110 6.58 0.56 7.23
CA LEU A 110 7.19 0.55 5.90
C LEU A 110 8.42 1.47 5.85
N ASN A 111 9.60 0.94 6.15
CA ASN A 111 10.86 1.64 5.89
C ASN A 111 10.97 2.00 4.39
N PRO A 112 11.47 3.20 4.03
CA PRO A 112 11.64 3.57 2.63
C PRO A 112 12.51 2.54 1.90
N SER A 113 12.23 2.28 0.62
CA SER A 113 13.04 1.29 -0.10
C SER A 113 14.50 1.76 -0.21
N PRO A 114 15.49 0.88 0.02
CA PRO A 114 16.91 1.24 -0.09
C PRO A 114 17.27 1.79 -1.47
N ARG A 115 16.64 1.27 -2.53
CA ARG A 115 16.82 1.74 -3.92
C ARG A 115 16.32 3.16 -4.12
N TYR A 116 15.16 3.52 -3.55
CA TYR A 116 14.66 4.89 -3.61
C TYR A 116 15.58 5.86 -2.85
N LEU A 117 16.13 5.43 -1.70
CA LEU A 117 17.09 6.23 -0.93
C LEU A 117 18.39 6.45 -1.70
N MET A 118 18.93 5.42 -2.36
CA MET A 118 20.10 5.55 -3.26
C MET A 118 19.81 6.48 -4.44
N ALA A 119 18.65 6.35 -5.11
CA ALA A 119 18.27 7.22 -6.22
C ALA A 119 18.06 8.69 -5.82
N GLN A 120 17.81 8.97 -4.54
CA GLN A 120 17.71 10.33 -3.99
C GLN A 120 19.05 10.85 -3.42
N GLY A 121 20.16 10.13 -3.61
CA GLY A 121 21.48 10.50 -3.06
C GLY A 121 21.59 10.39 -1.53
N ARG A 122 20.62 9.75 -0.86
CA ARG A 122 20.58 9.55 0.60
C ARG A 122 21.21 8.22 0.96
N CYS A 123 22.51 8.08 0.69
CA CYS A 123 23.26 6.83 0.83
C CYS A 123 23.39 6.38 2.30
N GLU A 124 23.41 7.31 3.25
CA GLU A 124 23.46 7.01 4.69
C GLU A 124 22.20 6.28 5.18
N GLU A 125 21.02 6.82 4.87
CA GLU A 125 19.75 6.18 5.23
C GLU A 125 19.56 4.85 4.50
N ALA A 126 20.03 4.74 3.26
CA ALA A 126 20.01 3.47 2.54
C ALA A 126 20.85 2.41 3.28
N ALA A 127 22.01 2.80 3.81
CA ALA A 127 22.89 1.90 4.55
C ALA A 127 22.29 1.45 5.90
N GLU A 128 21.60 2.33 6.63
CA GLU A 128 20.87 1.96 7.86
C GLU A 128 19.75 0.95 7.62
N VAL A 129 18.96 1.16 6.56
CA VAL A 129 17.90 0.23 6.18
C VAL A 129 18.50 -1.12 5.78
N ILE A 130 19.59 -1.13 5.00
CA ILE A 130 20.29 -2.37 4.61
C ILE A 130 20.90 -3.08 5.82
N GLN A 131 21.46 -2.36 6.80
CA GLN A 131 21.94 -2.96 8.04
C GLN A 131 20.81 -3.60 8.85
N THR A 132 19.66 -2.94 8.95
CA THR A 132 18.48 -3.46 9.65
C THR A 132 17.95 -4.73 8.97
N ILE A 133 17.90 -4.74 7.63
CA ILE A 133 17.52 -5.92 6.84
C ILE A 133 18.56 -7.04 7.00
N SER A 134 19.86 -6.73 6.99
CA SER A 134 20.93 -7.71 7.22
C SER A 134 20.82 -8.37 8.59
N LYS A 135 20.57 -7.58 9.65
CA LYS A 135 20.33 -8.09 11.01
C LYS A 135 19.11 -9.02 11.06
N LYS A 136 17.99 -8.64 10.44
CA LYS A 136 16.79 -9.49 10.34
C LYS A 136 17.01 -10.77 9.53
N ASN A 137 17.80 -10.70 8.46
CA ASN A 137 18.11 -11.84 7.60
C ASN A 137 19.29 -12.68 8.10
N GLY A 138 19.84 -12.40 9.28
CA GLY A 138 20.97 -13.12 9.87
C GLY A 138 22.28 -13.01 9.07
N ARG A 139 22.40 -12.04 8.16
CA ARG A 139 23.61 -11.85 7.33
C ARG A 139 24.42 -10.67 7.87
N LYS A 140 25.75 -10.81 7.87
CA LYS A 140 26.66 -9.70 8.20
C LYS A 140 26.57 -8.66 7.09
N ALA A 141 26.22 -7.42 7.45
CA ALA A 141 26.25 -6.30 6.51
C ALA A 141 27.68 -6.14 5.94
N PRO A 142 27.85 -5.91 4.62
CA PRO A 142 29.16 -5.66 4.03
C PRO A 142 29.90 -4.54 4.77
N LYS A 143 31.15 -4.79 5.20
CA LYS A 143 32.02 -3.76 5.76
C LYS A 143 32.28 -2.70 4.68
N GLY A 144 32.15 -1.41 5.01
CA GLY A 144 32.34 -0.29 4.06
C GLY A 144 31.14 -0.02 3.16
N LEU A 145 29.91 -0.31 3.60
CA LEU A 145 28.69 -0.15 2.80
C LEU A 145 28.47 1.30 2.32
N LEU A 146 28.84 2.29 3.13
CA LEU A 146 28.78 3.70 2.73
C LEU A 146 29.78 4.04 1.61
N THR A 147 31.01 3.53 1.71
CA THR A 147 32.07 3.71 0.72
C THR A 147 31.76 3.04 -0.63
N ARG A 148 30.88 2.04 -0.65
CA ARG A 148 30.41 1.38 -1.89
C ARG A 148 29.16 2.04 -2.51
N LEU A 149 28.51 2.93 -1.77
CA LEU A 149 27.30 3.62 -2.20
C LEU A 149 27.55 5.09 -2.58
N GLN A 150 28.71 5.64 -2.22
CA GLN A 150 29.27 6.87 -2.79
C GLN A 150 29.98 6.56 -4.11
#